data_AF-A0A2N2NIN1-F1
#
_entry.id   AF-A0A2N2NIN1-F1
#
_cell.length_a   1.000
_cell.length_b   1.000
_cell.length_c   1.000
_cell.angle_alpha   90.00
_cell.angle_beta   90.00
_cell.angle_gamma   90.00
#
_symmetry.space_group_name_H-M   'P 1'
#
loop_
_entity.id
_entity.type
_entity.pdbx_description
1 polymer ?
#
loop_
_entity_poly.entity_id
_entity_poly.type
_entity_poly.pdbx_seq_one_letter_code
_entity_poly.pdbx_strand_id
1 'polypeptide(L)'
;MEILGIFSAFGLSASAGLNAYIPLLVVALLTRFTNLMKLQQPWDALASWWMIGLLVVLSLIEFFADKVPAVNHINDIIQTFIRPTAGAIVFAASAKVLTEVSPILSLACGLLVAGGVHAVKSAMIRPAVTATTAGAGNVPVSMLEDVVSTIVSVLSVLVPILVVVFLIILIAWIISNRQKRKSYQD
;
A
#
# COMPACT_ATOMS: atom_id res chain seq x y z
N MET A 1 6.49 -18.46 0.46
CA MET A 1 5.91 -17.29 -0.25
C MET A 1 4.83 -16.61 0.56
N GLU A 2 4.07 -17.36 1.35
CA GLU A 2 2.99 -16.87 2.22
C GLU A 2 3.38 -15.76 3.21
N ILE A 3 4.53 -15.87 3.87
CA ILE A 3 5.04 -14.83 4.80
C ILE A 3 5.37 -13.52 4.07
N LEU A 4 5.82 -13.56 2.81
CA LEU A 4 6.12 -12.33 2.06
C LEU A 4 4.84 -11.54 1.69
N GLY A 5 3.70 -12.23 1.58
CA GLY A 5 2.40 -11.61 1.36
C GLY A 5 1.95 -10.74 2.54
N ILE A 6 2.34 -11.10 3.78
CA ILE A 6 1.99 -10.31 4.96
C ILE A 6 2.69 -8.94 4.95
N PHE A 7 3.97 -8.91 4.56
CA PHE A 7 4.73 -7.65 4.46
C PHE A 7 4.16 -6.74 3.36
N SER A 8 3.70 -7.34 2.27
CA SER A 8 2.98 -6.63 1.20
C SER A 8 1.71 -5.99 1.74
N ALA A 9 0.91 -6.75 2.50
CA ALA A 9 -0.32 -6.28 3.11
C ALA A 9 -0.07 -5.14 4.11
N PHE A 10 0.95 -5.25 4.96
CA PHE A 10 1.36 -4.19 5.88
C PHE A 10 1.77 -2.91 5.15
N GLY A 11 2.60 -3.02 4.11
CA GLY A 11 3.04 -1.86 3.33
C GLY A 11 1.90 -1.19 2.58
N LEU A 12 1.02 -1.97 1.92
CA LEU A 12 -0.18 -1.47 1.25
C LEU A 12 -1.14 -0.77 2.23
N SER A 13 -1.34 -1.37 3.41
CA SER A 13 -2.17 -0.77 4.44
C SER A 13 -1.56 0.51 5.02
N ALA A 14 -0.24 0.54 5.23
CA ALA A 14 0.44 1.74 5.70
C ALA A 14 0.29 2.87 4.68
N SER A 15 0.45 2.60 3.38
CA SER A 15 0.19 3.58 2.34
C SER A 15 -1.27 4.05 2.31
N ALA A 16 -2.23 3.20 2.67
CA ALA A 16 -3.66 3.57 2.74
C ALA A 16 -3.94 4.61 3.83
N GLY A 17 -3.13 4.62 4.90
CA GLY A 17 -3.16 5.66 5.92
C GLY A 17 -2.73 7.05 5.40
N LEU A 18 -1.88 7.10 4.36
CA LEU A 18 -1.39 8.33 3.74
C LEU A 18 -2.24 8.81 2.56
N ASN A 19 -2.75 7.90 1.72
CA ASN A 19 -3.78 8.12 0.69
C ASN A 19 -4.71 6.89 0.61
N ALA A 20 -6.02 7.05 0.79
CA ALA A 20 -6.93 5.90 0.89
C ALA A 20 -7.07 5.14 -0.44
N TYR A 21 -7.17 5.89 -1.54
CA TYR A 21 -7.58 5.34 -2.83
C TYR A 21 -6.42 4.86 -3.67
N ILE A 22 -5.23 5.46 -3.54
CA ILE A 22 -4.04 5.08 -4.33
C ILE A 22 -3.67 3.59 -4.14
N PRO A 23 -3.53 3.05 -2.91
CA PRO A 23 -3.15 1.65 -2.73
C PRO A 23 -4.22 0.68 -3.23
N LEU A 24 -5.49 1.00 -3.03
CA LEU A 24 -6.61 0.24 -3.58
C LEU A 24 -6.58 0.24 -5.11
N LEU A 25 -6.31 1.39 -5.72
CA LEU A 25 -6.18 1.53 -7.17
C LEU A 25 -4.97 0.75 -7.70
N VAL A 26 -3.83 0.80 -7.02
CA VAL A 26 -2.64 0.01 -7.38
C VAL A 26 -2.98 -1.49 -7.35
N VAL A 27 -3.62 -1.98 -6.28
CA VAL A 27 -4.03 -3.38 -6.18
C VAL A 27 -5.03 -3.77 -7.28
N ALA A 28 -6.02 -2.93 -7.55
CA ALA A 28 -7.00 -3.14 -8.60
C ALA A 28 -6.36 -3.21 -10.00
N LEU A 29 -5.49 -2.25 -10.34
CA LEU A 29 -4.81 -2.20 -11.63
C LEU A 29 -3.85 -3.37 -11.82
N LEU A 30 -3.04 -3.69 -10.80
CA LEU A 30 -2.11 -4.82 -10.87
C LEU A 30 -2.86 -6.15 -11.01
N THR A 31 -3.97 -6.33 -10.32
CA THR A 31 -4.80 -7.55 -10.47
C THR A 31 -5.46 -7.61 -11.85
N ARG A 32 -5.84 -6.47 -12.43
CA ARG A 32 -6.54 -6.42 -13.72
C ARG A 32 -5.62 -6.59 -14.92
N PHE A 33 -4.46 -5.96 -14.90
CA PHE A 33 -3.57 -5.85 -16.06
C PHE A 33 -2.31 -6.73 -15.97
N THR A 34 -2.04 -7.32 -14.80
CA THR A 34 -0.86 -8.15 -14.59
C THR A 34 -1.21 -9.47 -13.91
N ASN A 35 -0.28 -10.42 -13.92
CA ASN A 35 -0.40 -11.67 -13.17
C ASN A 35 0.33 -11.61 -11.82
N LEU A 36 0.69 -10.40 -11.35
CA LEU A 36 1.46 -10.21 -10.12
C LEU A 36 0.62 -10.46 -8.86
N MET A 37 -0.70 -10.23 -8.94
CA MET A 37 -1.66 -10.49 -7.87
C MET A 37 -2.90 -11.19 -8.40
N LYS A 38 -3.47 -12.10 -7.58
CA LYS A 38 -4.77 -12.71 -7.80
C LYS A 38 -5.61 -12.53 -6.54
N LEU A 39 -6.64 -11.70 -6.65
CA LEU A 39 -7.61 -11.49 -5.58
C LEU A 39 -8.62 -12.64 -5.56
N GLN A 40 -8.91 -13.14 -4.36
CA GLN A 40 -9.98 -14.11 -4.14
C GLN A 40 -11.29 -13.38 -3.78
N GLN A 41 -12.42 -14.05 -3.93
CA GLN A 41 -13.70 -13.50 -3.48
C GLN A 41 -13.67 -13.21 -1.98
N PRO A 42 -14.25 -12.08 -1.51
CA PRO A 42 -15.02 -11.08 -2.27
C PRO A 42 -14.17 -9.93 -2.86
N TRP A 43 -12.84 -9.98 -2.71
CA TRP A 43 -11.93 -8.88 -3.06
C TRP A 43 -11.69 -8.74 -4.57
N ASP A 44 -12.02 -9.76 -5.36
CA ASP A 44 -11.96 -9.75 -6.83
C ASP A 44 -12.80 -8.63 -7.46
N ALA A 45 -13.86 -8.18 -6.77
CA ALA A 45 -14.66 -7.02 -7.17
C ALA A 45 -13.82 -5.73 -7.33
N LEU A 46 -12.68 -5.61 -6.63
CA LEU A 46 -11.76 -4.48 -6.76
C LEU A 46 -11.19 -4.34 -8.18
N ALA A 47 -11.03 -5.45 -8.90
CA ALA A 47 -10.51 -5.47 -10.27
C ALA A 47 -11.59 -5.22 -11.35
N SER A 48 -12.83 -4.92 -10.95
CA SER A 48 -13.90 -4.57 -11.91
C SER A 48 -13.69 -3.18 -12.50
N TRP A 49 -14.10 -2.96 -13.75
CA TRP A 49 -13.99 -1.65 -14.40
C TRP A 49 -14.74 -0.55 -13.64
N TRP A 50 -15.89 -0.88 -13.04
CA TRP A 50 -16.66 0.04 -12.20
C TRP A 50 -15.87 0.47 -10.97
N MET A 51 -15.24 -0.47 -10.27
CA MET A 51 -14.45 -0.15 -9.08
C MET A 51 -13.17 0.62 -9.44
N ILE A 52 -12.47 0.24 -10.51
CA ILE A 52 -11.30 0.97 -11.00
C ILE A 52 -11.69 2.42 -11.34
N GLY A 53 -12.76 2.61 -12.10
CA GLY A 53 -13.27 3.95 -12.45
C GLY A 53 -13.63 4.76 -11.20
N LEU A 54 -14.32 4.16 -10.24
CA LEU A 54 -14.66 4.79 -8.96
C LEU A 54 -13.40 5.19 -8.18
N LEU A 55 -12.42 4.30 -8.05
CA LEU A 55 -11.17 4.56 -7.34
C LEU A 55 -10.35 5.67 -8.01
N VAL A 56 -10.33 5.74 -9.35
CA VAL A 56 -9.71 6.85 -10.09
C VAL A 56 -10.39 8.18 -9.74
N VAL A 57 -11.73 8.23 -9.80
CA VAL A 57 -12.49 9.44 -9.48
C VAL A 57 -12.28 9.86 -8.03
N LEU A 58 -12.38 8.92 -7.08
CA LEU A 58 -12.17 9.19 -5.67
C LEU A 58 -10.74 9.64 -5.36
N SER A 59 -9.74 9.04 -6.01
CA SER A 59 -8.33 9.45 -5.92
C SER A 59 -8.13 10.88 -6.43
N LEU A 60 -8.76 11.25 -7.55
CA LEU A 60 -8.73 12.62 -8.07
C LEU A 60 -9.43 13.60 -7.11
N ILE A 61 -10.58 13.22 -6.55
CA ILE A 61 -11.29 14.06 -5.57
C ILE A 61 -10.41 14.29 -4.35
N GLU A 62 -9.81 13.25 -3.76
CA GLU A 62 -8.87 13.39 -2.64
C GLU A 62 -7.68 14.27 -3.02
N PHE A 63 -7.12 14.04 -4.21
CA PHE A 63 -6.02 14.83 -4.73
C PHE A 63 -6.36 16.31 -4.83
N PHE A 64 -7.54 16.71 -5.32
CA PHE A 64 -7.88 18.14 -5.39
C PHE A 64 -8.37 18.70 -4.06
N ALA A 65 -9.08 17.90 -3.26
CA ALA A 65 -9.63 18.30 -1.96
C ALA A 65 -8.55 18.75 -0.98
N ASP A 66 -7.43 18.02 -0.91
CA ASP A 66 -6.34 18.32 0.02
C ASP A 66 -5.61 19.65 -0.29
N LYS A 67 -5.83 20.22 -1.47
CA LYS A 67 -5.05 21.35 -1.98
C LYS A 67 -5.76 22.68 -1.68
N VAL A 68 -7.04 22.61 -1.33
CA VAL A 68 -7.86 23.76 -0.92
C VAL A 68 -8.01 23.72 0.61
N PRO A 69 -7.47 24.71 1.37
CA PRO A 69 -7.39 24.62 2.84
C PRO A 69 -8.71 24.32 3.57
N ALA A 70 -9.81 24.94 3.15
CA ALA A 70 -11.13 24.71 3.75
C ALA A 70 -11.67 23.30 3.43
N VAL A 71 -11.45 22.81 2.21
CA VAL A 71 -11.88 21.47 1.77
C VAL A 71 -11.01 20.40 2.43
N ASN A 72 -9.70 20.64 2.58
CA ASN A 72 -8.78 19.73 3.24
C ASN A 72 -9.24 19.38 4.65
N HIS A 73 -9.70 20.36 5.44
CA HIS A 73 -10.12 20.08 6.81
C HIS A 73 -11.36 19.16 6.86
N ILE A 74 -12.32 19.36 5.96
CA ILE A 74 -13.51 18.50 5.83
C ILE A 74 -13.10 17.11 5.33
N ASN A 75 -12.22 17.06 4.32
CA ASN A 75 -11.71 15.81 3.78
C ASN A 75 -11.00 14.99 4.86
N ASP A 76 -10.12 15.60 5.66
CA ASP A 76 -9.41 14.90 6.75
C ASP A 76 -10.38 14.29 7.79
N ILE A 77 -11.51 14.94 8.09
CA ILE A 77 -12.55 14.39 8.97
C ILE A 77 -13.19 13.14 8.35
N ILE A 78 -13.60 13.21 7.09
CA ILE A 78 -14.18 12.07 6.38
C ILE A 78 -13.16 10.91 6.32
N GLN A 79 -11.90 11.25 6.02
CA GLN A 79 -10.82 10.32 5.83
C GLN A 79 -10.36 9.65 7.13
N THR A 80 -10.73 10.19 8.29
CA THR A 80 -10.56 9.53 9.60
C THR A 80 -11.24 8.16 9.63
N PHE A 81 -12.30 7.95 8.84
CA PHE A 81 -12.94 6.65 8.69
C PHE A 81 -12.50 5.93 7.42
N ILE A 82 -12.45 6.63 6.29
CA ILE A 82 -12.18 6.01 4.99
C ILE A 82 -10.78 5.39 4.91
N ARG A 83 -9.73 6.08 5.40
CA ARG A 83 -8.34 5.57 5.33
C ARG A 83 -8.13 4.29 6.14
N PRO A 84 -8.54 4.21 7.42
CA PRO A 84 -8.49 2.92 8.14
C PRO A 84 -9.27 1.82 7.43
N THR A 85 -10.47 2.11 6.90
CA THR A 85 -11.27 1.13 6.17
C THR A 85 -10.59 0.67 4.89
N ALA A 86 -10.01 1.58 4.11
CA ALA A 86 -9.25 1.25 2.91
C ALA A 86 -8.03 0.38 3.24
N GLY A 87 -7.34 0.70 4.35
CA GLY A 87 -6.27 -0.11 4.91
C GLY A 87 -6.71 -1.53 5.27
N ALA A 88 -7.84 -1.67 5.97
CA ALA A 88 -8.43 -2.96 6.31
C ALA A 88 -8.70 -3.80 5.06
N ILE A 89 -9.34 -3.19 4.05
CA ILE A 89 -9.69 -3.84 2.78
C ILE A 89 -8.44 -4.29 2.04
N VAL A 90 -7.47 -3.40 1.82
CA VAL A 90 -6.27 -3.73 1.04
C VAL A 90 -5.39 -4.76 1.76
N PHE A 91 -5.34 -4.69 3.09
CA PHE A 91 -4.63 -5.67 3.91
C PHE A 91 -5.29 -7.04 3.80
N ALA A 92 -6.60 -7.13 4.01
CA ALA A 92 -7.33 -8.39 3.92
C ALA A 92 -7.29 -8.98 2.50
N ALA A 93 -7.33 -8.14 1.47
CA ALA A 93 -7.18 -8.57 0.09
C ALA A 93 -5.78 -9.18 -0.21
N SER A 94 -4.74 -8.78 0.53
CA SER A 94 -3.35 -9.12 0.26
C SER A 94 -2.75 -10.16 1.23
N ALA A 95 -3.23 -10.20 2.48
CA ALA A 95 -2.70 -11.04 3.56
C ALA A 95 -3.29 -12.46 3.53
N LYS A 96 -3.03 -13.20 2.44
CA LYS A 96 -3.65 -14.51 2.18
C LYS A 96 -3.59 -15.50 3.36
N VAL A 97 -2.44 -15.57 4.05
CA VAL A 97 -2.23 -16.43 5.23
C VAL A 97 -3.16 -16.06 6.37
N LEU A 98 -3.28 -14.77 6.65
CA LEU A 98 -4.12 -14.30 7.75
C LEU A 98 -5.59 -14.47 7.40
N THR A 99 -5.99 -14.32 6.13
CA THR A 99 -7.37 -14.57 5.73
C THR A 99 -7.77 -16.05 5.77
N GLU A 100 -6.82 -16.97 5.56
CA GLU A 100 -7.06 -18.41 5.69
C GLU A 100 -7.29 -18.82 7.15
N VAL A 101 -6.66 -18.12 8.11
CA VAL A 101 -6.83 -18.37 9.55
C VAL A 101 -7.97 -17.56 10.16
N SER A 102 -8.05 -16.25 9.87
CA SER A 102 -9.10 -15.34 10.36
C SER A 102 -9.19 -14.05 9.52
N PRO A 103 -10.26 -13.88 8.73
CA PRO A 103 -10.52 -12.62 8.00
C PRO A 103 -10.61 -11.40 8.90
N ILE A 104 -11.13 -11.56 10.12
CA ILE A 104 -11.30 -10.48 11.10
C ILE A 104 -9.95 -9.95 11.56
N LEU A 105 -8.96 -10.82 11.77
CA LEU A 105 -7.61 -10.40 12.13
C LEU A 105 -6.97 -9.58 11.01
N SER A 106 -7.16 -9.98 9.75
CA SER A 106 -6.62 -9.25 8.60
C SER A 106 -7.21 -7.84 8.51
N LEU A 107 -8.53 -7.73 8.67
CA LEU A 107 -9.23 -6.44 8.70
C LEU A 107 -8.76 -5.58 9.87
N ALA A 108 -8.65 -6.16 11.07
CA ALA A 108 -8.19 -5.44 12.26
C ALA A 108 -6.74 -4.95 12.11
N CYS A 109 -5.83 -5.78 11.60
CA CYS A 109 -4.45 -5.37 11.33
C CYS A 109 -4.39 -4.23 10.32
N GLY A 110 -5.09 -4.34 9.20
CA GLY A 110 -5.11 -3.27 8.20
C GLY A 110 -5.71 -1.97 8.72
N LEU A 111 -6.82 -2.08 9.47
CA LEU A 111 -7.46 -0.92 10.11
C LEU A 111 -6.51 -0.22 11.07
N LEU A 112 -5.83 -0.96 11.94
CA LEU A 112 -4.90 -0.42 12.93
C LEU A 112 -3.67 0.21 12.27
N VAL A 113 -3.13 -0.42 11.22
CA VAL A 113 -1.95 0.08 10.52
C VAL A 113 -2.28 1.37 9.77
N ALA A 114 -3.32 1.36 8.92
CA ALA A 114 -3.71 2.54 8.17
C ALA A 114 -4.22 3.67 9.08
N GLY A 115 -5.02 3.31 10.09
CA GLY A 115 -5.51 4.27 11.08
C GLY A 115 -4.39 4.87 11.91
N GLY A 116 -3.38 4.08 12.30
CA GLY A 116 -2.19 4.58 12.99
C GLY A 116 -1.40 5.58 12.14
N VAL A 117 -1.15 5.25 10.87
CA VAL A 117 -0.46 6.16 9.94
C VAL A 117 -1.25 7.45 9.72
N HIS A 118 -2.56 7.35 9.52
CA HIS A 118 -3.42 8.53 9.39
C HIS A 118 -3.46 9.36 10.67
N ALA A 119 -3.53 8.72 11.84
CA ALA A 119 -3.53 9.40 13.12
C ALA A 119 -2.23 10.20 13.33
N VAL A 120 -1.06 9.64 13.02
CA VAL A 120 0.22 10.37 13.09
C VAL A 120 0.20 11.57 12.13
N LYS A 121 -0.25 11.37 10.89
CA LYS A 121 -0.41 12.44 9.90
C LYS A 121 -1.29 13.58 10.42
N SER A 122 -2.50 13.26 10.85
CA SER A 122 -3.53 14.25 11.22
C SER A 122 -3.28 14.90 12.58
N ALA A 123 -2.78 14.16 13.56
CA ALA A 123 -2.59 14.67 14.92
C ALA A 123 -1.23 15.33 15.15
N MET A 124 -0.19 14.95 14.40
CA MET A 124 1.17 15.45 14.62
C MET A 124 1.70 16.24 13.44
N ILE A 125 1.65 15.68 12.22
CA ILE A 125 2.33 16.26 11.06
C ILE A 125 1.58 17.52 10.57
N ARG A 126 0.28 17.42 10.25
CA ARG A 126 -0.48 18.55 9.71
C ARG A 126 -0.54 19.76 10.65
N PRO A 127 -0.78 19.61 11.97
CA PRO A 127 -0.77 20.76 12.89
C PRO A 127 0.61 21.40 12.98
N ALA A 128 1.69 20.62 13.04
CA ALA A 128 3.05 21.13 13.10
C ALA A 128 3.42 21.90 11.81
N VAL A 129 3.07 21.36 10.64
CA VAL A 129 3.30 22.02 9.34
C VAL A 129 2.47 23.30 9.26
N THR A 130 1.20 23.27 9.66
CA THR A 130 0.34 24.45 9.64
C THR A 130 0.88 25.54 10.57
N ALA A 131 1.30 25.18 11.79
CA ALA A 131 1.85 26.13 12.76
C ALA A 131 3.19 26.74 12.31
N THR A 132 4.05 25.96 11.63
CA THR A 132 5.39 26.42 11.21
C THR A 132 5.40 27.15 9.87
N THR A 133 4.39 26.95 9.02
CA THR A 133 4.34 27.50 7.65
C THR A 133 3.12 28.39 7.38
N ALA A 134 2.34 28.71 8.42
CA ALA A 134 1.05 29.40 8.28
C ALA A 134 0.11 28.73 7.25
N GLY A 135 0.19 27.40 7.15
CA GLY A 135 -0.61 26.57 6.24
C GLY A 135 -0.05 26.44 4.81
N ALA A 136 0.98 27.19 4.43
CA ALA A 136 1.56 27.10 3.08
C ALA A 136 2.21 25.73 2.80
N GLY A 137 2.69 25.04 3.83
CA GLY A 137 3.32 23.73 3.75
C GLY A 137 2.33 22.57 3.58
N ASN A 138 1.02 22.78 3.73
CA ASN A 138 0.04 21.69 3.65
C ASN A 138 -0.07 21.10 2.24
N VAL A 139 0.02 21.95 1.21
CA VAL A 139 -0.01 21.51 -0.19
C VAL A 139 1.19 20.63 -0.57
N PRO A 140 2.46 21.05 -0.36
CA PRO A 140 3.61 20.20 -0.68
C PRO A 140 3.67 18.94 0.18
N VAL A 141 3.24 18.98 1.44
CA VAL A 141 3.13 17.76 2.26
C VAL A 141 2.09 16.80 1.70
N SER A 142 0.92 17.29 1.27
CA SER A 142 -0.08 16.45 0.61
C SER A 142 0.42 15.86 -0.71
N MET A 143 1.14 16.62 -1.54
CA MET A 143 1.80 16.08 -2.73
C MET A 143 2.77 14.94 -2.38
N LEU A 144 3.55 15.13 -1.32
CA LEU A 144 4.51 14.12 -0.86
C LEU A 144 3.80 12.86 -0.38
N GLU A 145 2.69 13.00 0.34
CA GLU A 145 1.86 11.86 0.77
C GLU A 145 1.33 11.07 -0.42
N ASP A 146 0.87 11.73 -1.48
CA ASP A 146 0.38 11.08 -2.71
C ASP A 146 1.51 10.29 -3.41
N VAL A 147 2.70 10.90 -3.53
CA VAL A 147 3.90 10.27 -4.10
C VAL A 147 4.37 9.09 -3.25
N VAL A 148 4.50 9.28 -1.94
CA VAL A 148 4.93 8.23 -1.00
C VAL A 148 3.93 7.09 -1.00
N SER A 149 2.63 7.36 -0.99
CA SER A 149 1.58 6.33 -1.05
C SER A 149 1.70 5.51 -2.32
N THR A 150 1.94 6.16 -3.46
CA THR A 150 2.13 5.49 -4.75
C THR A 150 3.36 4.59 -4.73
N ILE A 151 4.51 5.14 -4.32
CA ILE A 151 5.79 4.41 -4.28
C ILE A 151 5.69 3.22 -3.31
N VAL A 152 5.20 3.45 -2.09
CA VAL A 152 5.08 2.40 -1.07
C VAL A 152 4.10 1.33 -1.54
N SER A 153 2.99 1.68 -2.17
CA SER A 153 2.03 0.70 -2.69
C SER A 153 2.67 -0.21 -3.75
N VAL A 154 3.36 0.39 -4.72
CA VAL A 154 4.03 -0.35 -5.79
C VAL A 154 5.15 -1.23 -5.22
N LEU A 155 6.00 -0.68 -4.35
CA LEU A 155 7.09 -1.45 -3.72
C LEU A 155 6.56 -2.58 -2.84
N SER A 156 5.45 -2.38 -2.14
CA SER A 156 4.85 -3.42 -1.30
C SER A 156 4.50 -4.67 -2.09
N VAL A 157 4.11 -4.52 -3.35
CA VAL A 157 3.83 -5.66 -4.25
C VAL A 157 5.10 -6.21 -4.89
N LEU A 158 6.04 -5.35 -5.29
CA LEU A 158 7.24 -5.76 -6.04
C LEU A 158 8.36 -6.34 -5.16
N VAL A 159 8.56 -5.84 -3.94
CA VAL A 159 9.65 -6.26 -3.04
C VAL A 159 9.67 -7.78 -2.79
N PRO A 160 8.55 -8.45 -2.48
CA PRO A 160 8.50 -9.91 -2.39
C PRO A 160 9.10 -10.63 -3.60
N ILE A 161 8.81 -10.12 -4.80
CA ILE A 161 9.24 -10.71 -6.07
C ILE A 161 10.74 -10.48 -6.25
N LEU A 162 11.22 -9.26 -5.97
CA LEU A 162 12.64 -8.91 -6.05
C LEU A 162 13.50 -9.76 -5.10
N VAL A 163 13.03 -10.01 -3.89
CA VAL A 163 13.72 -10.88 -2.91
C VAL A 163 13.84 -12.31 -3.46
N VAL A 164 12.78 -12.86 -4.05
CA VAL A 164 12.81 -14.20 -4.65
C VAL A 164 13.79 -14.27 -5.82
N VAL A 165 13.76 -13.30 -6.73
CA VAL A 165 14.69 -13.22 -7.87
C VAL A 165 16.13 -13.13 -7.40
N PHE A 166 16.41 -12.28 -6.41
CA PHE A 166 17.75 -12.14 -5.82
C PHE A 166 18.25 -13.45 -5.20
N LEU A 167 17.40 -14.17 -4.45
CA LEU A 167 17.77 -15.46 -3.86
C LEU A 167 18.07 -16.52 -4.92
N ILE A 168 17.32 -16.55 -6.02
CA ILE A 168 17.59 -17.48 -7.14
C ILE A 168 18.96 -17.18 -7.76
N ILE A 169 19.27 -15.90 -8.03
CA ILE A 169 20.58 -15.50 -8.57
C ILE A 169 21.70 -15.87 -7.61
N LEU A 170 21.53 -15.62 -6.31
CA LEU A 170 22.51 -15.94 -5.29
C LEU A 170 22.77 -17.45 -5.22
N ILE A 171 21.72 -18.27 -5.21
CA ILE A 171 21.84 -19.73 -5.17
C ILE A 171 22.52 -20.25 -6.44
N ALA A 172 22.11 -19.75 -7.62
CA ALA A 172 22.73 -20.12 -8.89
C ALA A 172 24.23 -19.76 -8.93
N TRP A 173 24.59 -18.58 -8.40
CA TRP A 173 25.98 -18.16 -8.26
C TRP A 173 26.77 -19.08 -7.32
N ILE A 174 26.20 -19.43 -6.14
CA ILE A 174 26.84 -20.35 -5.20
C ILE A 174 27.06 -21.73 -5.83
N ILE A 175 26.07 -22.29 -6.53
CA ILE A 175 26.16 -23.59 -7.19
C ILE A 175 27.24 -23.56 -8.29
N SER A 176 27.20 -22.55 -9.16
CA SER A 176 28.19 -22.36 -10.23
C SER A 176 29.60 -22.26 -9.66
N ASN A 177 29.79 -21.50 -8.57
CA ASN A 177 31.10 -21.33 -7.94
C ASN A 177 31.58 -22.62 -7.25
N ARG A 178 30.67 -23.44 -6.71
CA ARG A 178 31.01 -24.77 -6.15
C ARG A 178 31.37 -25.79 -7.23
N GLN A 179 30.68 -25.78 -8.37
CA GLN A 179 31.01 -26.64 -9.52
C GLN A 179 32.37 -26.29 -10.12
N LYS A 180 32.68 -24.99 -10.27
CA LYS A 180 34.01 -24.53 -10.70
C LYS A 180 35.12 -25.01 -9.77
N ARG A 181 34.89 -25.01 -8.44
CA ARG A 181 35.88 -25.48 -7.46
C ARG A 181 36.12 -27.00 -7.50
N LYS A 182 35.09 -27.81 -7.77
CA LYS A 182 35.25 -29.28 -7.92
C LYS A 182 36.03 -29.64 -9.18
N SER A 183 35.78 -28.95 -10.30
CA SER A 183 36.48 -29.18 -11.58
C SER A 183 37.98 -28.81 -11.56
N TYR A 184 38.48 -28.14 -10.52
CA TYR A 184 39.91 -27.84 -10.32
C TYR A 184 40.62 -28.85 -9.42
N GLN A 185 39.89 -29.78 -8.80
CA GLN A 185 40.43 -30.80 -7.89
C GLN A 185 40.44 -32.21 -8.48
N ASP A 186 39.84 -32.39 -9.67
CA ASP A 186 39.95 -33.57 -10.54
C ASP A 186 41.01 -33.31 -11.62
#